data_AF-A0A968D2C3-F1
#
_entry.id   AF-A0A968D2C3-F1
#
_cell.length_a   1.000
_cell.length_b   1.000
_cell.length_c   1.000
_cell.angle_alpha   90.00
_cell.angle_beta   90.00
_cell.angle_gamma   90.00
#
_symmetry.space_group_name_H-M   'P 1'
#
loop_
_entity.id
_entity.type
_entity.pdbx_description
1 polymer ?
#
loop_
_entity_poly.entity_id
_entity_poly.type
_entity_poly.pdbx_seq_one_letter_code
_entity_poly.pdbx_strand_id
1 'polypeptide(L)'
;MINLQRNFITFEFGEALNSQDSKLQNSPTVRLVLLPGDHKKKKAYFILVFFSKGMIPPIYVDAIIWSSLYVLLSLGLTLTYLTTKVPNFAHGMFATAGAYVTLTVSEVWNANIYHNLYLAFIIGGIIALAQYLLVLRPLMRRGTSIVGLMVASLAIDIILFAMLNIYADYLKTAFKIKSRDFYLRRYDFQIAGQDGLLIVAPTLAAVIVTLLHLVLTRTKFGVAMRAAIEDPSLASVVGINVNFVYAVSWFTAGGLAGLSGALIPLRL
;
A
#
# COMPACT_ATOMS: atom_id res chain seq x y z
N MET A 1 -23.40 15.35 20.78
CA MET A 1 -22.39 14.39 21.29
C MET A 1 -20.99 15.02 21.29
N ILE A 2 -20.75 16.03 22.13
CA ILE A 2 -19.40 16.63 22.33
C ILE A 2 -19.28 16.90 23.83
N ASN A 3 -18.92 15.90 24.65
CA ASN A 3 -18.61 16.16 26.06
C ASN A 3 -17.71 15.13 26.77
N LEU A 4 -17.10 14.19 26.04
CA LEU A 4 -16.20 13.19 26.66
C LEU A 4 -14.71 13.61 26.62
N GLN A 5 -14.29 14.46 25.69
CA GLN A 5 -12.89 14.91 25.62
C GLN A 5 -12.51 15.99 26.63
N ARG A 6 -13.45 16.84 27.08
CA ARG A 6 -13.14 17.89 28.07
C ARG A 6 -12.73 17.32 29.42
N ASN A 7 -13.38 16.23 29.84
CA ASN A 7 -13.14 15.66 31.17
C ASN A 7 -11.81 14.91 31.27
N PHE A 8 -11.39 14.20 30.21
CA PHE A 8 -10.08 13.53 30.17
C PHE A 8 -8.91 14.52 30.26
N ILE A 9 -9.02 15.62 29.52
CA ILE A 9 -8.00 16.67 29.48
C ILE A 9 -7.85 17.31 30.87
N THR A 10 -8.97 17.68 31.54
CA THR A 10 -8.92 18.21 32.91
C THR A 10 -8.41 17.23 33.97
N PHE A 11 -8.61 15.92 33.76
CA PHE A 11 -8.17 14.89 34.72
C PHE A 11 -6.64 14.73 34.71
N GLU A 12 -6.01 14.64 33.53
CA GLU A 12 -4.55 14.61 33.41
C GLU A 12 -3.88 15.90 33.92
N PHE A 13 -4.53 17.06 33.74
CA PHE A 13 -3.97 18.34 34.18
C PHE A 13 -3.96 18.53 35.70
N GLY A 14 -4.94 17.95 36.42
CA GLY A 14 -5.01 18.02 37.88
C GLY A 14 -3.91 17.21 38.57
N GLU A 15 -3.59 16.02 38.05
CA GLU A 15 -2.49 15.19 38.55
C GLU A 15 -1.12 15.78 38.20
N ALA A 16 -0.93 16.31 36.99
CA ALA A 16 0.37 16.80 36.54
C ALA A 16 0.86 18.07 37.29
N LEU A 17 -0.05 18.94 37.74
CA LEU A 17 0.29 20.13 38.53
C LEU A 17 0.66 19.80 40.00
N ASN A 18 0.17 18.67 40.51
CA ASN A 18 0.36 18.25 41.91
C ASN A 18 1.39 17.11 42.06
N SER A 19 1.83 16.50 40.96
CA SER A 19 2.84 15.45 40.96
C SER A 19 4.26 16.01 41.14
N GLN A 20 5.06 15.41 42.03
CA GLN A 20 6.51 15.64 42.13
C GLN A 20 7.31 14.96 41.00
N ASP A 21 6.63 14.43 39.99
CA ASP A 21 7.25 13.64 38.94
C ASP A 21 7.83 14.57 37.86
N SER A 22 9.15 14.75 37.89
CA SER A 22 9.89 15.68 37.02
C SER A 22 9.67 15.46 35.52
N LYS A 23 9.24 14.27 35.11
CA LYS A 23 8.91 13.95 33.71
C LYS A 23 7.58 14.55 33.27
N LEU A 24 6.58 14.60 34.15
CA LEU A 24 5.25 15.16 33.87
C LEU A 24 5.28 16.69 33.83
N GLN A 25 6.02 17.34 34.76
CA GLN A 25 6.23 18.80 34.73
C GLN A 25 7.03 19.28 33.51
N ASN A 26 7.89 18.43 32.95
CA ASN A 26 8.62 18.73 31.71
C ASN A 26 7.83 18.39 30.44
N SER A 27 6.59 17.93 30.56
CA SER A 27 5.70 17.76 29.41
C SER A 27 5.40 19.11 28.75
N PRO A 28 5.47 19.22 27.41
CA PRO A 28 5.24 20.48 26.70
C PRO A 28 3.86 21.09 27.01
N THR A 29 2.87 20.23 27.25
CA THR A 29 1.49 20.61 27.56
C THR A 29 1.37 21.29 28.92
N VAL A 30 2.11 20.81 29.92
CA VAL A 30 2.12 21.38 31.28
C VAL A 30 2.87 22.71 31.31
N ARG A 31 4.00 22.82 30.61
CA ARG A 31 4.71 24.12 30.45
C ARG A 31 3.86 25.18 29.77
N LEU A 32 3.00 24.81 28.81
CA LEU A 32 2.11 25.76 28.13
C LEU A 32 1.07 26.38 29.09
N VAL A 33 0.60 25.59 30.07
CA VAL A 33 -0.35 26.03 31.09
C VAL A 33 0.32 26.95 32.11
N LEU A 34 1.55 26.63 32.51
CA LEU A 34 2.38 27.40 33.45
C LEU A 34 2.87 28.75 32.91
N LEU A 35 2.69 29.04 31.62
CA LEU A 35 3.04 30.35 31.06
C LEU A 35 2.12 31.43 31.65
N PRO A 36 2.67 32.47 32.31
CA PRO A 36 1.88 33.48 32.99
C PRO A 36 1.07 34.30 31.98
N GLY A 37 -0.27 34.28 32.12
CA GLY A 37 -1.31 35.24 31.70
C GLY A 37 -1.35 35.80 30.26
N ASP A 38 -0.28 35.69 29.49
CA ASP A 38 -0.08 36.39 28.24
C ASP A 38 -0.41 35.44 27.08
N HIS A 39 -1.60 35.63 26.51
CA HIS A 39 -2.07 34.89 25.34
C HIS A 39 -1.08 34.93 24.17
N LYS A 40 -0.28 36.01 24.02
CA LYS A 40 0.75 36.09 22.97
C LYS A 40 1.92 35.17 23.28
N LYS A 41 2.35 35.07 24.55
CA LYS A 41 3.41 34.13 24.96
C LYS A 41 2.95 32.69 24.85
N LYS A 42 1.73 32.34 25.24
CA LYS A 42 1.18 30.98 25.03
C LYS A 42 1.11 30.61 23.56
N LYS A 43 0.66 31.53 22.70
CA LYS A 43 0.63 31.33 21.25
C LYS A 43 2.05 31.23 20.67
N ALA A 44 2.97 32.08 21.11
CA ALA A 44 4.38 32.05 20.69
C ALA A 44 5.12 30.79 21.18
N TYR A 45 4.83 30.28 22.38
CA TYR A 45 5.40 29.03 22.90
C TYR A 45 4.76 27.81 22.25
N PHE A 46 3.45 27.84 21.97
CA PHE A 46 2.79 26.81 21.16
C PHE A 46 3.40 26.76 19.76
N ILE A 47 3.54 27.92 19.12
CA ILE A 47 4.22 28.07 17.83
C ILE A 47 5.68 27.64 17.96
N LEU A 48 6.44 28.08 18.97
CA LEU A 48 7.84 27.68 19.17
C LEU A 48 7.99 26.19 19.45
N VAL A 49 7.10 25.53 20.19
CA VAL A 49 7.15 24.07 20.41
C VAL A 49 6.77 23.31 19.14
N PHE A 50 5.80 23.83 18.38
CA PHE A 50 5.36 23.28 17.10
C PHE A 50 6.41 23.46 15.99
N PHE A 51 7.15 24.57 16.00
CA PHE A 51 8.23 24.90 15.07
C PHE A 51 9.61 24.37 15.53
N SER A 52 9.86 24.26 16.83
CA SER A 52 11.10 23.72 17.41
C SER A 52 11.22 22.21 17.20
N LYS A 53 10.10 21.51 17.02
CA LYS A 53 10.07 20.18 16.41
C LYS A 53 9.91 20.34 14.90
N GLY A 54 11.00 20.65 14.19
CA GLY A 54 11.02 20.95 12.74
C GLY A 54 10.59 19.81 11.81
N MET A 55 9.42 19.21 12.00
CA MET A 55 8.95 18.06 11.23
C MET A 55 7.47 18.26 10.91
N ILE A 56 7.14 18.10 9.62
CA ILE A 56 5.79 17.94 9.09
C ILE A 56 4.94 17.14 10.09
N PRO A 57 3.74 17.63 10.50
CA PRO A 57 2.94 16.91 11.49
C PRO A 57 2.71 15.45 11.06
N PRO A 58 2.78 14.47 11.99
CA PRO A 58 2.76 13.03 11.65
C PRO A 58 1.59 12.63 10.73
N ILE A 59 0.44 13.29 10.89
CA ILE A 59 -0.75 13.09 10.06
C ILE A 59 -0.50 13.32 8.57
N TYR A 60 0.33 14.31 8.19
CA TYR A 60 0.65 14.58 6.79
C TYR A 60 1.66 13.55 6.25
N VAL A 61 2.59 13.09 7.09
CA VAL A 61 3.52 12.00 6.74
C VAL A 61 2.73 10.73 6.44
N ASP A 62 1.80 10.37 7.33
CA ASP A 62 0.90 9.23 7.14
C ASP A 62 0.03 9.38 5.90
N ALA A 63 -0.58 10.55 5.70
CA ALA A 63 -1.42 10.81 4.53
C ALA A 63 -0.64 10.63 3.22
N ILE A 64 0.60 11.15 3.14
CA ILE A 64 1.45 11.03 1.96
C ILE A 64 1.84 9.57 1.70
N ILE A 65 2.25 8.83 2.73
CA ILE A 65 2.64 7.43 2.58
C ILE A 65 1.44 6.59 2.15
N TRP A 66 0.32 6.62 2.90
CA TRP A 66 -0.84 5.79 2.61
C TRP A 66 -1.48 6.12 1.27
N SER A 67 -1.59 7.40 0.90
CA SER A 67 -2.10 7.77 -0.42
C SER A 67 -1.20 7.25 -1.55
N SER A 68 0.12 7.28 -1.38
CA SER A 68 1.07 6.75 -2.38
C SER A 68 0.92 5.22 -2.55
N LEU A 69 0.76 4.49 -1.45
CA LEU A 69 0.50 3.05 -1.48
C LEU A 69 -0.85 2.74 -2.13
N TYR A 70 -1.91 3.46 -1.74
CA TYR A 70 -3.22 3.29 -2.36
C TYR A 70 -3.22 3.64 -3.85
N VAL A 71 -2.46 4.64 -4.30
CA VAL A 71 -2.30 4.92 -5.73
C VAL A 71 -1.73 3.71 -6.47
N LEU A 72 -0.65 3.10 -5.96
CA LEU A 72 -0.06 1.90 -6.56
C LEU A 72 -1.07 0.74 -6.61
N LEU A 73 -1.78 0.50 -5.50
CA LEU A 73 -2.78 -0.57 -5.42
C LEU A 73 -3.96 -0.32 -6.38
N SER A 74 -4.50 0.90 -6.39
CA SER A 74 -5.64 1.30 -7.21
C SER A 74 -5.30 1.31 -8.70
N LEU A 75 -4.11 1.75 -9.10
CA LEU A 75 -3.69 1.70 -10.51
C LEU A 75 -3.74 0.29 -11.07
N GLY A 76 -3.26 -0.70 -10.31
CA GLY A 76 -3.37 -2.09 -10.71
C GLY A 76 -4.82 -2.55 -10.85
N LEU A 77 -5.66 -2.22 -9.87
CA LEU A 77 -7.08 -2.60 -9.90
C LEU A 77 -7.79 -1.98 -11.11
N THR A 78 -7.58 -0.68 -11.37
CA THR A 78 -8.11 0.02 -12.53
C THR A 78 -7.64 -0.61 -13.83
N LEU A 79 -6.37 -1.02 -13.94
CA LEU A 79 -5.83 -1.61 -15.16
C LEU A 79 -6.47 -2.98 -15.49
N THR A 80 -6.69 -3.84 -14.48
CA THR A 80 -7.46 -5.08 -14.68
C THR A 80 -8.89 -4.78 -15.13
N TYR A 81 -9.58 -3.86 -14.43
CA TYR A 81 -10.95 -3.50 -14.76
C TYR A 81 -11.08 -2.89 -16.16
N LEU A 82 -10.14 -2.05 -16.58
CA LEU A 82 -10.19 -1.43 -17.90
C LEU A 82 -10.16 -2.47 -19.02
N THR A 83 -9.34 -3.53 -18.86
CA THR A 83 -9.17 -4.57 -19.87
C THR A 83 -10.27 -5.64 -19.86
N THR A 84 -10.69 -6.14 -18.70
CA THR A 84 -11.69 -7.22 -18.65
C THR A 84 -13.10 -6.75 -18.35
N LYS A 85 -13.29 -5.50 -17.90
CA LYS A 85 -14.56 -4.95 -17.39
C LYS A 85 -15.17 -5.75 -16.24
N VAL A 86 -14.33 -6.52 -15.54
CA VAL A 86 -14.71 -7.37 -14.41
C VAL A 86 -13.95 -6.89 -13.17
N PRO A 87 -14.66 -6.52 -12.08
CA PRO A 87 -14.00 -6.28 -10.79
C PRO A 87 -13.26 -7.53 -10.33
N ASN A 88 -11.97 -7.40 -10.03
CA ASN A 88 -11.15 -8.49 -9.53
C ASN A 88 -11.08 -8.47 -8.00
N PHE A 89 -11.82 -9.36 -7.33
CA PHE A 89 -11.83 -9.41 -5.87
C PHE A 89 -10.52 -9.98 -5.28
N ALA A 90 -9.77 -10.77 -6.03
CA ALA A 90 -8.48 -11.33 -5.59
C ALA A 90 -7.32 -10.31 -5.59
N HIS A 91 -7.55 -9.08 -6.05
CA HIS A 91 -6.49 -8.07 -6.18
C HIS A 91 -5.79 -7.76 -4.86
N GLY A 92 -6.53 -7.77 -3.74
CA GLY A 92 -5.97 -7.60 -2.41
C GLY A 92 -4.95 -8.69 -2.07
N MET A 93 -5.17 -9.92 -2.53
CA MET A 93 -4.28 -11.04 -2.28
C MET A 93 -2.94 -10.94 -3.03
N PHE A 94 -2.89 -10.23 -4.15
CA PHE A 94 -1.63 -9.92 -4.84
C PHE A 94 -0.76 -8.99 -3.98
N ALA A 95 -1.38 -8.02 -3.31
CA ALA A 95 -0.69 -7.16 -2.35
C ALA A 95 -0.25 -7.96 -1.12
N THR A 96 -1.10 -8.80 -0.57
CA THR A 96 -0.73 -9.70 0.55
C THR A 96 0.46 -10.58 0.18
N ALA A 97 0.47 -11.15 -1.03
CA ALA A 97 1.63 -11.90 -1.53
C ALA A 97 2.90 -11.04 -1.54
N GLY A 98 2.83 -9.78 -1.99
CA GLY A 98 3.92 -8.81 -1.91
C GLY A 98 4.43 -8.59 -0.47
N ALA A 99 3.54 -8.49 0.52
CA ALA A 99 3.91 -8.37 1.93
C ALA A 99 4.69 -9.61 2.42
N TYR A 100 4.26 -10.82 2.04
CA TYR A 100 4.96 -12.07 2.36
C TYR A 100 6.30 -12.19 1.63
N VAL A 101 6.44 -11.63 0.42
CA VAL A 101 7.73 -11.54 -0.26
C VAL A 101 8.71 -10.72 0.58
N THR A 102 8.30 -9.54 1.04
CA THR A 102 9.18 -8.70 1.87
C THR A 102 9.49 -9.32 3.23
N LEU A 103 8.52 -9.99 3.86
CA LEU A 103 8.76 -10.75 5.08
C LEU A 103 9.83 -11.83 4.86
N THR A 104 9.73 -12.57 3.77
CA THR A 104 10.68 -13.64 3.42
C THR A 104 12.07 -13.05 3.15
N VAL A 105 12.14 -11.99 2.36
CA VAL A 105 13.40 -11.29 2.05
C VAL A 105 14.07 -10.78 3.33
N SER A 106 13.33 -10.17 4.25
CA SER A 106 13.91 -9.55 5.43
C SER A 106 14.25 -10.55 6.54
N GLU A 107 13.37 -11.52 6.80
CA GLU A 107 13.51 -12.43 7.95
C GLU A 107 14.20 -13.75 7.58
N VAL A 108 13.98 -14.27 6.37
CA VAL A 108 14.56 -15.55 5.93
C VAL A 108 15.90 -15.31 5.24
N TRP A 109 15.95 -14.39 4.28
CA TRP A 109 17.17 -14.12 3.52
C TRP A 109 18.08 -13.08 4.18
N ASN A 110 17.60 -12.38 5.22
CA ASN A 110 18.32 -11.28 5.86
C ASN A 110 18.81 -10.21 4.86
N ALA A 111 18.03 -10.02 3.79
CA ALA A 111 18.35 -9.12 2.70
C ALA A 111 17.57 -7.80 2.82
N ASN A 112 18.09 -6.74 2.19
CA ASN A 112 17.46 -5.44 2.24
C ASN A 112 16.14 -5.42 1.43
N ILE A 113 15.06 -4.92 2.03
CA ILE A 113 13.72 -4.90 1.45
C ILE A 113 13.67 -4.02 0.19
N TYR A 114 14.24 -2.82 0.25
CA TYR A 114 14.20 -1.86 -0.86
C TYR A 114 14.92 -2.38 -2.11
N HIS A 115 16.07 -3.05 -1.93
CA HIS A 115 16.82 -3.63 -3.05
C HIS A 115 16.08 -4.80 -3.71
N ASN A 116 15.24 -5.52 -2.97
CA ASN A 116 14.52 -6.70 -3.45
C ASN A 116 13.04 -6.42 -3.75
N LEU A 117 12.65 -5.15 -3.81
CA LEU A 117 11.26 -4.75 -4.04
C LEU A 117 10.74 -5.23 -5.41
N TYR A 118 11.63 -5.39 -6.40
CA TYR A 118 11.30 -5.94 -7.72
C TYR A 118 10.73 -7.37 -7.64
N LEU A 119 11.09 -8.17 -6.63
CA LEU A 119 10.55 -9.52 -6.46
C LEU A 119 9.06 -9.48 -6.14
N ALA A 120 8.62 -8.49 -5.34
CA ALA A 120 7.20 -8.33 -5.05
C ALA A 120 6.40 -7.95 -6.31
N PHE A 121 6.99 -7.13 -7.19
CA PHE A 121 6.41 -6.83 -8.50
C PHE A 121 6.32 -8.08 -9.38
N ILE A 122 7.40 -8.85 -9.47
CA ILE A 122 7.43 -10.06 -10.31
C ILE A 122 6.45 -11.11 -9.80
N ILE A 123 6.45 -11.40 -8.50
CA ILE A 123 5.59 -12.44 -7.91
C ILE A 123 4.12 -12.01 -7.99
N GLY A 124 3.80 -10.78 -7.61
CA GLY A 124 2.43 -10.25 -7.76
C GLY A 124 1.96 -10.29 -9.21
N GLY A 125 2.84 -9.92 -10.15
CA GLY A 125 2.56 -9.96 -11.58
C GLY A 125 2.35 -11.37 -12.12
N ILE A 126 3.17 -12.34 -11.70
CA ILE A 126 3.01 -13.75 -12.07
C ILE A 126 1.67 -14.30 -11.56
N ILE A 127 1.31 -14.00 -10.30
CA ILE A 127 0.04 -14.47 -9.72
C ILE A 127 -1.15 -13.91 -10.52
N ALA A 128 -1.15 -12.60 -10.81
CA ALA A 128 -2.22 -11.98 -11.59
C ALA A 128 -2.26 -12.49 -13.04
N LEU A 129 -1.11 -12.66 -13.68
CA LEU A 129 -1.01 -13.24 -15.02
C LEU A 129 -1.55 -14.68 -15.04
N ALA A 130 -1.22 -15.49 -14.03
CA ALA A 130 -1.72 -16.84 -13.88
C ALA A 130 -3.25 -16.85 -13.71
N GLN A 131 -3.81 -15.97 -12.87
CA GLN A 131 -5.26 -15.83 -12.75
C GLN A 131 -5.91 -15.47 -14.11
N TYR A 132 -5.32 -14.55 -14.86
CA TYR A 132 -5.83 -14.21 -16.19
C TYR A 132 -5.77 -15.39 -17.15
N LEU A 133 -4.62 -16.04 -17.30
CA LEU A 133 -4.39 -17.06 -18.31
C LEU A 133 -5.10 -18.38 -17.99
N LEU A 134 -5.14 -18.78 -16.72
CA LEU A 134 -5.64 -20.09 -16.30
C LEU A 134 -7.12 -20.07 -15.97
N VAL A 135 -7.67 -18.92 -15.57
CA VAL A 135 -9.04 -18.83 -15.05
C VAL A 135 -9.89 -17.91 -15.91
N LEU A 136 -9.57 -16.61 -15.95
CA LEU A 136 -10.46 -15.65 -16.60
C LEU A 136 -10.51 -15.81 -18.11
N ARG A 137 -9.37 -15.94 -18.79
CA ARG A 137 -9.31 -16.08 -20.24
C ARG A 137 -10.08 -17.32 -20.73
N PRO A 138 -9.91 -18.52 -20.15
CA PRO A 138 -10.72 -19.69 -20.52
C PRO A 138 -12.22 -19.48 -20.27
N LEU A 139 -12.61 -18.87 -19.15
CA LEU A 139 -14.02 -18.62 -18.83
C LEU A 139 -14.65 -17.59 -19.79
N MET A 140 -13.93 -16.53 -20.12
CA MET A 140 -14.35 -15.53 -21.11
C MET A 140 -14.56 -16.17 -22.49
N ARG A 141 -13.65 -17.06 -22.92
CA ARG A 141 -13.79 -17.80 -24.19
C ARG A 141 -15.00 -18.72 -24.23
N ARG A 142 -15.46 -19.19 -23.07
CA ARG A 142 -16.67 -20.00 -22.92
C ARG A 142 -17.95 -19.16 -22.81
N GLY A 143 -17.86 -17.84 -22.91
CA GLY A 143 -19.02 -16.95 -22.81
C GLY A 143 -19.59 -16.82 -21.40
N THR A 144 -18.75 -17.01 -20.37
CA THR A 144 -19.18 -16.83 -18.97
C THR A 144 -19.61 -15.39 -18.73
N SER A 145 -20.73 -15.20 -18.01
CA SER A 145 -21.24 -13.87 -17.67
C SER A 145 -20.26 -13.08 -16.80
N ILE A 146 -20.39 -11.75 -16.79
CA ILE A 146 -19.58 -10.87 -15.93
C ILE A 146 -19.68 -11.29 -14.47
N VAL A 147 -20.89 -11.61 -13.99
CA VAL A 147 -21.12 -12.10 -12.62
C VAL A 147 -20.38 -13.43 -12.39
N GLY A 148 -20.39 -14.35 -13.36
CA GLY A 148 -19.63 -15.59 -13.27
C GLY A 148 -18.12 -15.38 -13.18
N LEU A 149 -17.57 -14.40 -13.91
CA LEU A 149 -16.16 -14.02 -13.83
C LEU A 149 -15.83 -13.37 -12.48
N MET A 150 -16.73 -12.56 -11.93
CA MET A 150 -16.60 -11.99 -10.58
C MET A 150 -16.56 -13.09 -9.51
N VAL A 151 -17.48 -14.06 -9.57
CA VAL A 151 -17.49 -15.22 -8.67
C VAL A 151 -16.21 -16.05 -8.80
N ALA A 152 -15.71 -16.23 -10.02
CA ALA A 152 -14.41 -16.90 -10.23
C ALA A 152 -13.27 -16.15 -9.54
N SER A 153 -13.25 -14.81 -9.57
CA SER A 153 -12.22 -14.03 -8.87
C SER A 153 -12.33 -14.14 -7.34
N LEU A 154 -13.54 -14.27 -6.78
CA LEU A 154 -13.73 -14.55 -5.35
C LEU A 154 -13.21 -15.94 -4.97
N ALA A 155 -13.43 -16.94 -5.81
CA ALA A 155 -12.88 -18.27 -5.60
C ALA A 155 -11.34 -18.24 -5.58
N ILE A 156 -10.72 -17.45 -6.47
CA ILE A 156 -9.27 -17.27 -6.50
C ILE A 156 -8.76 -16.52 -5.27
N ASP A 157 -9.50 -15.52 -4.78
CA ASP A 157 -9.17 -14.84 -3.52
C ASP A 157 -9.07 -15.83 -2.36
N ILE A 158 -10.09 -16.70 -2.19
CA ILE A 158 -10.11 -17.73 -1.14
C ILE A 158 -8.95 -18.73 -1.29
N ILE A 159 -8.66 -19.17 -2.51
CA ILE A 159 -7.55 -20.10 -2.78
C ILE A 159 -6.22 -19.45 -2.40
N LEU A 160 -5.96 -18.22 -2.87
CA LEU A 160 -4.73 -17.51 -2.56
C LEU A 160 -4.61 -17.19 -1.07
N PHE A 161 -5.72 -16.85 -0.41
CA PHE A 161 -5.76 -16.68 1.04
C PHE A 161 -5.33 -17.96 1.78
N ALA A 162 -5.87 -19.12 1.37
CA ALA A 162 -5.50 -20.40 1.96
C ALA A 162 -4.02 -20.74 1.71
N MET A 163 -3.52 -20.53 0.49
CA MET A 163 -2.11 -20.77 0.15
C MET A 163 -1.17 -19.89 0.97
N LEU A 164 -1.48 -18.60 1.13
CA LEU A 164 -0.68 -17.69 1.95
C LEU A 164 -0.74 -18.03 3.44
N ASN A 165 -1.87 -18.54 3.94
CA ASN A 165 -1.95 -19.02 5.33
C ASN A 165 -1.11 -20.28 5.55
N ILE A 166 -1.11 -21.22 4.61
CA ILE A 166 -0.22 -22.40 4.65
C ILE A 166 1.24 -21.94 4.66
N TYR A 167 1.59 -20.98 3.81
CA TYR A 167 2.94 -20.42 3.79
C TYR A 167 3.30 -19.70 5.09
N ALA A 168 2.36 -18.97 5.69
CA ALA A 168 2.55 -18.33 6.99
C ALA A 168 2.79 -19.35 8.11
N ASP A 169 2.04 -20.45 8.14
CA ASP A 169 2.23 -21.54 9.11
C ASP A 169 3.58 -22.23 8.91
N TYR A 170 4.01 -22.39 7.66
CA TYR A 170 5.36 -22.88 7.33
C TYR A 170 6.45 -21.95 7.87
N LEU A 171 6.37 -20.64 7.62
CA LEU A 171 7.33 -19.65 8.14
C LEU A 171 7.41 -19.67 9.67
N LYS A 172 6.25 -19.77 10.34
CA LYS A 172 6.18 -19.87 11.81
C LYS A 172 6.83 -21.16 12.32
N THR A 173 6.59 -22.29 11.65
CA THR A 173 7.04 -23.60 12.14
C THR A 173 8.51 -23.84 11.86
N ALA A 174 8.96 -23.58 10.63
CA ALA A 174 10.30 -23.85 10.15
C ALA A 174 11.31 -22.78 10.57
N PHE A 175 10.94 -21.50 10.49
CA PHE A 175 11.85 -20.37 10.74
C PHE A 175 11.58 -19.64 12.06
N LYS A 176 10.53 -20.02 12.80
CA LYS A 176 10.11 -19.37 14.06
C LYS A 176 9.80 -17.87 13.91
N ILE A 177 9.42 -17.46 12.71
CA ILE A 177 9.06 -16.06 12.39
C ILE A 177 7.61 -15.79 12.77
N LYS A 178 7.32 -14.61 13.33
CA LYS A 178 5.95 -14.12 13.47
C LYS A 178 5.42 -13.75 12.08
N SER A 179 4.68 -14.65 11.46
CA SER A 179 4.20 -14.55 10.08
C SER A 179 2.78 -13.97 9.92
N ARG A 180 2.09 -13.70 11.03
CA ARG A 180 0.77 -13.03 11.08
C ARG A 180 0.89 -11.74 11.88
N ASP A 181 0.21 -10.67 11.45
CA ASP A 181 0.27 -9.33 12.05
C ASP A 181 1.71 -8.88 12.33
N PHE A 182 2.54 -8.92 11.29
CA PHE A 182 3.96 -8.60 11.36
C PHE A 182 4.22 -7.15 10.94
N TYR A 183 5.28 -6.60 11.53
CA TYR A 183 5.70 -5.22 11.36
C TYR A 183 7.17 -5.23 10.95
N LEU A 184 7.48 -4.63 9.81
CA LEU A 184 8.83 -4.59 9.24
C LEU A 184 9.49 -3.20 9.40
N ARG A 185 8.89 -2.29 10.16
CA ARG A 185 9.40 -0.93 10.40
C ARG A 185 10.87 -0.89 10.84
N ARG A 186 11.36 -1.92 11.56
CA ARG A 186 12.77 -2.05 11.97
C ARG A 186 13.76 -2.22 10.81
N TYR A 187 13.28 -2.63 9.63
CA TYR A 187 14.08 -2.77 8.41
C TYR A 187 14.01 -1.53 7.51
N ASP A 188 13.23 -0.51 7.89
CA ASP A 188 13.29 0.80 7.25
C ASP A 188 14.57 1.53 7.67
N PHE A 189 15.10 2.36 6.78
CA PHE A 189 16.19 3.28 7.09
C PHE A 189 15.60 4.60 7.59
N GLN A 190 16.38 5.39 8.31
CA GLN A 190 15.94 6.70 8.77
C GLN A 190 16.82 7.80 8.19
N ILE A 191 16.20 8.87 7.71
CA ILE A 191 16.88 10.08 7.23
C ILE A 191 16.38 11.25 8.08
N ALA A 192 17.29 11.91 8.80
CA ALA A 192 16.97 13.07 9.65
C ALA A 192 15.80 12.81 10.63
N GLY A 193 15.70 11.58 11.18
CA GLY A 193 14.65 11.19 12.13
C GLY A 193 13.29 10.87 11.49
N GLN A 194 13.20 10.81 10.16
CA GLN A 194 12.01 10.37 9.42
C GLN A 194 12.21 8.97 8.83
N ASP A 195 11.14 8.20 8.77
CA ASP A 195 11.09 6.89 8.11
C ASP A 195 11.40 7.04 6.60
N GLY A 196 12.33 6.24 6.08
CA GLY A 196 12.75 6.25 4.69
C GLY A 196 11.62 5.99 3.71
N LEU A 197 10.60 5.25 4.16
CA LEU A 197 9.35 5.05 3.43
C LEU A 197 8.64 6.35 3.01
N LEU A 198 8.78 7.45 3.77
CA LEU A 198 8.24 8.77 3.40
C LEU A 198 8.80 9.28 2.07
N ILE A 199 10.02 8.88 1.72
CA ILE A 199 10.66 9.27 0.45
C ILE A 199 10.37 8.21 -0.61
N VAL A 200 10.50 6.93 -0.25
CA VAL A 200 10.38 5.82 -1.21
C VAL A 200 8.97 5.69 -1.77
N ALA A 201 7.93 5.68 -0.93
CA ALA A 201 6.57 5.41 -1.40
C ALA A 201 6.06 6.49 -2.38
N PRO A 202 6.18 7.80 -2.09
CA PRO A 202 5.74 8.85 -3.02
C PRO A 202 6.58 8.91 -4.29
N THR A 203 7.90 8.73 -4.17
CA THR A 203 8.79 8.73 -5.33
C THR A 203 8.46 7.57 -6.26
N LEU A 204 8.27 6.36 -5.71
CA LEU A 204 7.89 5.18 -6.48
C LEU A 204 6.52 5.36 -7.14
N ALA A 205 5.53 5.87 -6.40
CA ALA A 205 4.21 6.16 -6.94
C ALA A 205 4.28 7.18 -8.10
N ALA A 206 5.01 8.28 -7.93
CA ALA A 206 5.17 9.30 -8.96
C ALA A 206 5.86 8.75 -10.22
N VAL A 207 6.93 7.95 -10.05
CA VAL A 207 7.64 7.29 -11.16
C VAL A 207 6.71 6.34 -11.91
N ILE A 208 5.98 5.48 -11.19
CA ILE A 208 5.07 4.50 -11.79
C ILE A 208 3.91 5.19 -12.51
N VAL A 209 3.28 6.19 -11.90
CA VAL A 209 2.20 6.98 -12.52
C VAL A 209 2.70 7.62 -13.81
N THR A 210 3.87 8.25 -13.77
CA THR A 210 4.46 8.91 -14.94
C THR A 210 4.79 7.89 -16.02
N LEU A 211 5.41 6.76 -15.66
CA LEU A 211 5.77 5.70 -16.60
C LEU A 211 4.53 5.10 -17.26
N LEU A 212 3.51 4.74 -16.49
CA LEU A 212 2.25 4.23 -17.03
C LEU A 212 1.57 5.26 -17.92
N HIS A 213 1.53 6.52 -17.52
CA HIS A 213 0.96 7.59 -18.34
C HIS A 213 1.68 7.69 -19.69
N LEU A 214 3.01 7.67 -19.71
CA LEU A 214 3.80 7.71 -20.93
C LEU A 214 3.61 6.46 -21.79
N VAL A 215 3.64 5.26 -21.17
CA VAL A 215 3.41 3.99 -21.88
C VAL A 215 2.03 3.99 -22.53
N LEU A 216 0.99 4.37 -21.78
CA LEU A 216 -0.36 4.42 -22.31
C LEU A 216 -0.49 5.48 -23.39
N THR A 217 -0.06 6.73 -23.18
CA THR A 217 -0.35 7.83 -24.11
C THR A 217 0.60 7.94 -25.30
N ARG A 218 1.89 7.57 -25.13
CA ARG A 218 2.95 7.86 -26.11
C ARG A 218 3.46 6.65 -26.88
N THR A 219 3.06 5.42 -26.55
CA THR A 219 3.59 4.21 -27.21
C THR A 219 2.56 3.50 -28.08
N LYS A 220 3.06 2.73 -29.07
CA LYS A 220 2.23 1.85 -29.91
C LYS A 220 1.48 0.81 -29.09
N PHE A 221 2.09 0.31 -28.01
CA PHE A 221 1.44 -0.60 -27.07
C PHE A 221 0.24 0.07 -26.39
N GLY A 222 0.38 1.32 -25.97
CA GLY A 222 -0.72 2.09 -25.39
C GLY A 222 -1.87 2.37 -26.35
N VAL A 223 -1.57 2.60 -27.65
CA VAL A 223 -2.58 2.68 -28.71
C VAL A 223 -3.32 1.35 -28.86
N ALA A 224 -2.58 0.24 -28.96
CA ALA A 224 -3.15 -1.10 -29.05
C ALA A 224 -4.01 -1.45 -27.83
N MET A 225 -3.58 -1.02 -26.64
CA MET A 225 -4.33 -1.21 -25.41
C MET A 225 -5.66 -0.46 -25.41
N ARG A 226 -5.68 0.82 -25.79
CA ARG A 226 -6.92 1.59 -25.89
C ARG A 226 -7.88 0.98 -26.91
N ALA A 227 -7.38 0.61 -28.09
CA ALA A 227 -8.20 -0.03 -29.12
C ALA A 227 -8.80 -1.36 -28.63
N ALA A 228 -8.00 -2.19 -27.96
CA ALA A 228 -8.45 -3.44 -27.36
C ALA A 228 -9.49 -3.26 -26.24
N ILE A 229 -9.45 -2.14 -25.51
CA ILE A 229 -10.42 -1.81 -24.45
C ILE A 229 -11.74 -1.28 -25.03
N GLU A 230 -11.68 -0.57 -26.15
CA GLU A 230 -12.83 0.06 -26.81
C GLU A 230 -13.66 -0.97 -27.58
N ASP A 231 -13.03 -1.70 -28.50
CA ASP A 231 -13.64 -2.80 -29.22
C ASP A 231 -12.61 -3.92 -29.43
N PRO A 232 -12.59 -4.95 -28.56
CA PRO A 232 -11.69 -6.08 -28.69
C PRO A 232 -11.85 -6.85 -30.01
N SER A 233 -13.07 -6.91 -30.54
CA SER A 233 -13.38 -7.63 -31.78
C SER A 233 -12.77 -6.90 -32.97
N LEU A 234 -13.04 -5.60 -33.09
CA LEU A 234 -12.49 -4.77 -34.17
C LEU A 234 -10.95 -4.65 -34.06
N ALA A 235 -10.42 -4.48 -32.85
CA ALA A 235 -8.98 -4.45 -32.61
C ALA A 235 -8.29 -5.72 -33.12
N SER A 236 -8.90 -6.89 -32.93
CA SER A 236 -8.36 -8.16 -33.41
C SER A 236 -8.31 -8.26 -34.94
N VAL A 237 -9.29 -7.66 -35.65
CA VAL A 237 -9.35 -7.64 -37.12
C VAL A 237 -8.21 -6.82 -37.72
N VAL A 238 -7.82 -5.72 -37.07
CA VAL A 238 -6.67 -4.89 -37.50
C VAL A 238 -5.32 -5.42 -37.02
N GLY A 239 -5.26 -6.67 -36.52
CA GLY A 239 -4.04 -7.37 -36.17
C GLY A 239 -3.53 -7.14 -34.75
N ILE A 240 -4.32 -6.51 -33.86
CA ILE A 240 -3.93 -6.35 -32.45
C ILE A 240 -4.16 -7.66 -31.70
N ASN A 241 -3.10 -8.17 -31.06
CA ASN A 241 -3.23 -9.31 -30.16
C ASN A 241 -3.82 -8.88 -28.81
N VAL A 242 -5.14 -8.84 -28.72
CA VAL A 242 -5.89 -8.49 -27.50
C VAL A 242 -5.48 -9.34 -26.30
N ASN A 243 -5.25 -10.64 -26.50
CA ASN A 243 -4.87 -11.54 -25.41
C ASN A 243 -3.50 -11.15 -24.81
N PHE A 244 -2.55 -10.73 -25.66
CA PHE A 244 -1.25 -10.27 -25.21
C PHE A 244 -1.35 -8.95 -24.45
N VAL A 245 -2.15 -8.00 -24.97
CA VAL A 245 -2.42 -6.72 -24.28
C VAL A 245 -3.01 -6.98 -22.89
N TYR A 246 -3.99 -7.87 -22.79
CA TYR A 246 -4.63 -8.20 -21.52
C TYR A 246 -3.66 -8.92 -20.58
N ALA A 247 -2.85 -9.86 -21.09
CA ALA A 247 -1.82 -10.52 -20.28
C ALA A 247 -0.82 -9.53 -19.67
N VAL A 248 -0.30 -8.59 -20.46
CA VAL A 248 0.63 -7.56 -19.99
C VAL A 248 -0.05 -6.62 -18.98
N SER A 249 -1.30 -6.25 -19.24
CA SER A 249 -2.13 -5.46 -18.31
C SER A 249 -2.27 -6.16 -16.95
N TRP A 250 -2.62 -7.44 -16.95
CA TRP A 250 -2.79 -8.23 -15.73
C TRP A 250 -1.49 -8.45 -14.98
N PHE A 251 -0.40 -8.76 -15.68
CA PHE A 251 0.93 -8.86 -15.07
C PHE A 251 1.34 -7.55 -14.41
N THR A 252 1.18 -6.42 -15.11
CA THR A 252 1.51 -5.10 -14.57
C THR A 252 0.64 -4.79 -13.35
N ALA A 253 -0.66 -5.07 -13.42
CA ALA A 253 -1.59 -4.82 -12.32
C ALA A 253 -1.25 -5.59 -11.05
N GLY A 254 -0.97 -6.89 -11.17
CA GLY A 254 -0.53 -7.72 -10.05
C GLY A 254 0.80 -7.25 -9.48
N GLY A 255 1.72 -6.84 -10.33
CA GLY A 255 3.00 -6.32 -9.88
C GLY A 255 2.88 -5.02 -9.09
N LEU A 256 2.02 -4.09 -9.53
CA LEU A 256 1.76 -2.85 -8.80
C LEU A 256 1.10 -3.11 -7.44
N ALA A 257 0.16 -4.05 -7.38
CA ALA A 257 -0.43 -4.49 -6.12
C ALA A 257 0.63 -5.10 -5.19
N GLY A 258 1.48 -5.97 -5.74
CA GLY A 258 2.61 -6.58 -5.02
C GLY A 258 3.58 -5.54 -4.46
N LEU A 259 3.95 -4.52 -5.24
CA LEU A 259 4.78 -3.40 -4.77
C LEU A 259 4.13 -2.64 -3.60
N SER A 260 2.84 -2.30 -3.73
CA SER A 260 2.11 -1.63 -2.65
C SER A 260 2.10 -2.49 -1.38
N GLY A 261 1.76 -3.77 -1.53
CA GLY A 261 1.68 -4.72 -0.42
C GLY A 261 3.02 -4.98 0.27
N ALA A 262 4.10 -5.02 -0.49
CA ALA A 262 5.47 -5.13 0.02
C ALA A 262 5.88 -3.95 0.91
N LEU A 263 5.36 -2.75 0.64
CA LEU A 263 5.72 -1.55 1.39
C LEU A 263 4.84 -1.31 2.62
N ILE A 264 3.60 -1.83 2.66
CA ILE A 264 2.67 -1.64 3.78
C ILE A 264 3.28 -2.04 5.14
N PRO A 265 3.93 -3.22 5.30
CA PRO A 265 4.48 -3.64 6.59
C PRO A 265 5.57 -2.72 7.16
N LEU A 266 6.16 -1.84 6.36
CA LEU A 266 7.17 -0.88 6.82
C LEU A 266 6.55 0.30 7.61
N ARG A 267 5.24 0.57 7.44
CA ARG A 267 4.54 1.66 8.14
C ARG A 267 3.61 1.21 9.27
N LEU A 268 3.23 -0.07 9.28
CA LEU A 268 2.31 -0.63 10.29
C LEU A 268 2.86 -0.45 11.72
#